data_AF-C9D779-F1
#
_entry.id   AF-C9D779-F1
#
_cell.length_a   1.000
_cell.length_b   1.000
_cell.length_c   1.000
_cell.angle_alpha   90.00
_cell.angle_beta   90.00
_cell.angle_gamma   90.00
#
_symmetry.space_group_name_H-M   'P 1'
#
loop_
_entity.id
_entity.type
_entity.pdbx_description
1 polymer ?
#
loop_
_entity_poly.entity_id
_entity_poly.type
_entity_poly.pdbx_seq_one_letter_code
_entity_poly.pdbx_strand_id
1 'polypeptide(L)'
;GGVMEAAFRTVYELITGRELPFDGLHVTPIVGLDRVKSAEILIENPVDAYKFLDGVTVKVAVTSGLKGANLLMQQVKDGTSPYHFIEVMASPADKAISVPP
;
A
#
# COMPACT_ATOMS: atom_id res chain seq x y z
N GLY A 1 -2.36 2.69 12.74
CA GLY A 1 -1.69 2.01 11.64
C GLY A 1 -1.04 0.72 12.05
N GLY A 2 -1.33 -0.36 11.33
CA GLY A 2 -0.54 -1.58 11.39
C GLY A 2 0.87 -1.39 10.84
N VAL A 3 1.67 -2.45 10.82
CA VAL A 3 3.09 -2.46 10.37
C VAL A 3 3.28 -1.78 9.01
N MET A 4 2.37 -2.03 8.07
CA MET A 4 2.41 -1.42 6.74
C MET A 4 2.36 0.11 6.77
N GLU A 5 1.43 0.69 7.54
CA GLU A 5 1.26 2.14 7.60
C GLU A 5 2.50 2.81 8.20
N ALA A 6 3.10 2.19 9.23
CA ALA A 6 4.33 2.69 9.83
C ALA A 6 5.49 2.67 8.83
N ALA A 7 5.67 1.56 8.09
CA ALA A 7 6.70 1.46 7.06
C ALA A 7 6.52 2.52 5.96
N PHE A 8 5.28 2.77 5.51
CA PHE A 8 5.00 3.79 4.50
C PHE A 8 5.28 5.20 4.99
N ARG A 9 4.87 5.54 6.23
CA ARG A 9 5.17 6.84 6.84
C ARG A 9 6.68 7.08 6.90
N THR A 10 7.44 6.11 7.40
CA THR A 10 8.90 6.21 7.49
C THR A 10 9.56 6.38 6.12
N VAL A 11 9.19 5.58 5.12
CA VAL A 11 9.77 5.67 3.78
C VAL A 11 9.40 7.01 3.12
N TYR A 12 8.16 7.47 3.27
CA TYR A 12 7.72 8.75 2.73
C TYR A 12 8.49 9.91 3.35
N GLU A 13 8.64 9.93 4.68
CA GLU A 13 9.42 10.94 5.39
C GLU A 13 10.88 10.96 4.97
N LEU A 14 11.49 9.79 4.78
CA LEU A 14 12.88 9.69 4.30
C LEU A 14 13.05 10.21 2.86
N ILE A 15 12.07 9.95 1.99
CA ILE A 15 12.11 10.36 0.58
C ILE A 15 11.80 11.84 0.39
N THR A 16 10.85 12.36 1.17
CA THR A 16 10.29 13.71 0.95
C THR A 16 10.75 14.74 1.98
N GLY A 17 11.32 14.30 3.11
CA GLY A 17 11.68 15.18 4.23
C GLY A 17 10.48 15.75 4.98
N ARG A 18 9.27 15.25 4.73
CA ARG A 18 8.01 15.74 5.31
C ARG A 18 7.13 14.58 5.77
N GLU A 19 6.31 14.83 6.78
CA GLU A 19 5.35 13.85 7.28
C GLU A 19 4.35 13.47 6.19
N LEU A 20 3.97 12.18 6.17
CA LEU A 20 2.88 11.73 5.32
C LEU A 20 1.58 12.39 5.79
N PRO A 21 0.82 13.10 4.93
CA PRO A 21 -0.45 13.68 5.34
C PRO A 21 -1.39 12.57 5.84
N PHE A 22 -2.17 12.85 6.90
CA PHE A 22 -3.06 11.87 7.53
C PHE A 22 -4.08 11.26 6.56
N ASP A 23 -4.47 12.02 5.53
CA ASP A 23 -5.38 11.59 4.46
C ASP A 23 -4.65 10.84 3.33
N GLY A 24 -3.32 10.69 3.37
CA GLY A 24 -2.53 10.17 2.25
C GLY A 24 -2.68 8.68 1.97
N LEU A 25 -3.24 7.90 2.91
CA LEU A 25 -3.43 6.45 2.76
C LEU A 25 -4.92 6.11 2.65
N HIS A 26 -5.55 6.53 1.55
CA HIS A 26 -6.94 6.13 1.25
C HIS A 26 -6.96 4.64 0.89
N VAL A 27 -7.29 3.81 1.88
CA VAL A 27 -7.44 2.38 1.68
C VAL A 27 -8.79 2.09 1.03
N THR A 28 -8.78 1.84 -0.27
CA THR A 28 -9.99 1.47 -1.01
C THR A 28 -10.17 -0.06 -0.99
N PRO A 29 -11.35 -0.57 -0.60
CA PRO A 29 -11.73 -1.94 -0.90
C PRO A 29 -11.81 -2.09 -2.42
N ILE A 30 -11.15 -3.11 -2.95
CA ILE A 30 -11.25 -3.37 -4.39
C ILE A 30 -12.57 -4.08 -4.65
N VAL A 31 -13.41 -3.51 -5.51
CA VAL A 31 -14.72 -4.09 -5.88
C VAL A 31 -14.51 -5.50 -6.46
N GLY A 32 -15.22 -6.48 -5.90
CA GLY A 32 -15.07 -7.91 -6.26
C GLY A 32 -13.95 -8.63 -5.50
N LEU A 33 -13.24 -7.95 -4.61
CA LEU A 33 -12.11 -8.44 -3.82
C LEU A 33 -12.19 -7.95 -2.38
N ASP A 34 -13.20 -8.42 -1.64
CA ASP A 34 -13.50 -8.02 -0.25
C ASP A 34 -12.34 -8.17 0.76
N ARG A 35 -11.24 -8.79 0.36
CA ARG A 35 -10.05 -9.10 1.18
C ARG A 35 -8.77 -8.41 0.72
N VAL A 36 -8.82 -7.64 -0.36
CA VAL A 36 -7.68 -6.85 -0.84
C VAL A 36 -7.98 -5.38 -0.61
N LYS A 37 -7.06 -4.74 0.09
CA LYS A 37 -7.05 -3.32 0.41
C LYS A 37 -5.92 -2.70 -0.37
N SER A 38 -6.15 -1.59 -1.08
CA SER A 38 -5.09 -0.87 -1.79
C SER A 38 -5.02 0.59 -1.42
N ALA A 39 -3.84 1.17 -1.54
CA ALA A 39 -3.62 2.61 -1.42
C ALA A 39 -2.62 3.07 -2.48
N GLU A 40 -2.62 4.36 -2.76
CA GLU A 40 -1.66 4.99 -3.66
C GLU A 40 -1.19 6.33 -3.09
N ILE A 41 0.10 6.63 -3.30
CA ILE A 41 0.73 7.86 -2.83
C ILE A 41 1.55 8.44 -3.97
N LEU A 42 1.30 9.70 -4.32
CA LEU A 42 2.15 10.45 -5.23
C LEU A 42 3.37 10.99 -4.47
N ILE A 43 4.56 10.69 -4.97
CA ILE A 43 5.79 11.34 -4.50
C ILE A 43 5.94 12.66 -5.24
N GLU A 44 5.97 13.76 -4.50
CA GLU A 44 6.16 15.10 -5.06
C GLU A 44 7.25 15.82 -4.30
N ASN A 45 8.16 16.48 -5.02
CA ASN A 45 9.25 17.24 -4.44
C ASN A 45 10.09 16.43 -3.42
N PRO A 46 10.61 15.25 -3.80
CA PRO A 46 11.50 14.48 -2.94
C PRO A 46 12.82 15.22 -2.69
N VAL A 47 13.55 14.83 -1.65
CA VAL A 47 14.91 15.33 -1.40
C VAL A 47 15.86 14.92 -2.54
N ASP A 48 16.98 15.62 -2.70
CA ASP A 48 17.86 15.46 -3.87
C ASP A 48 18.34 14.01 -4.10
N ALA A 49 18.58 13.25 -3.01
CA ALA A 49 18.97 11.85 -3.09
C ALA A 49 17.91 10.95 -3.78
N TYR A 50 16.65 11.38 -3.78
CA TYR A 50 15.50 10.64 -4.31
C TYR A 50 14.75 11.40 -5.42
N LYS A 51 15.38 12.42 -6.04
CA LYS A 51 14.83 13.21 -7.17
C LYS A 51 14.22 12.38 -8.30
N PHE A 52 14.76 11.21 -8.58
CA PHE A 52 14.26 10.32 -9.63
C PHE A 52 12.88 9.71 -9.34
N LEU A 53 12.38 9.83 -8.10
CA LEU A 53 11.04 9.42 -7.70
C LEU A 53 10.00 10.53 -7.83
N ASP A 54 10.38 11.74 -8.23
CA ASP A 54 9.44 12.85 -8.37
C ASP A 54 8.38 12.54 -9.45
N GLY A 55 7.11 12.67 -9.10
CA GLY A 55 5.97 12.32 -9.94
C GLY A 55 5.62 10.82 -9.98
N VAL A 56 6.35 9.96 -9.25
CA VAL A 56 6.03 8.53 -9.19
C VAL A 56 4.87 8.28 -8.23
N THR A 57 3.80 7.64 -8.72
CA THR A 57 2.71 7.15 -7.87
C THR A 57 3.03 5.75 -7.35
N VAL A 58 3.31 5.63 -6.05
CA VAL A 58 3.54 4.36 -5.38
C VAL A 58 2.20 3.71 -5.03
N LYS A 59 1.84 2.63 -5.73
CA LYS A 59 0.66 1.80 -5.47
C LYS A 59 0.99 0.58 -4.63
N VAL A 60 0.12 0.29 -3.66
CA VAL A 60 0.34 -0.75 -2.65
C VAL A 60 -0.91 -1.59 -2.46
N ALA A 61 -0.74 -2.87 -2.12
CA ALA A 61 -1.85 -3.76 -1.77
C ALA A 61 -1.56 -4.54 -0.49
N VAL A 62 -2.61 -4.78 0.29
CA VAL A 62 -2.60 -5.63 1.48
C VAL A 62 -3.69 -6.67 1.33
N THR A 63 -3.37 -7.91 1.68
CA THR A 63 -4.37 -8.96 1.79
C THR A 63 -4.14 -9.89 2.97
N SER A 64 -5.22 -10.51 3.43
CA SER A 64 -5.19 -11.54 4.46
C SER A 64 -5.77 -12.86 3.96
N GLY A 65 -5.04 -13.94 4.22
CA GLY A 65 -5.37 -15.29 3.77
C GLY A 65 -5.00 -15.58 2.31
N LEU A 66 -5.05 -16.87 1.98
CA LEU A 66 -4.51 -17.39 0.72
C LEU A 66 -5.32 -17.00 -0.53
N LYS A 67 -6.61 -16.70 -0.40
CA LYS A 67 -7.46 -16.37 -1.55
C LYS A 67 -7.04 -15.05 -2.22
N GLY A 68 -6.89 -13.99 -1.44
CA GLY A 68 -6.42 -12.70 -1.98
C GLY A 68 -4.96 -12.74 -2.40
N ALA A 69 -4.12 -13.48 -1.65
CA ALA A 69 -2.73 -13.72 -2.03
C ALA A 69 -2.62 -14.37 -3.40
N ASN A 70 -3.37 -15.45 -3.65
CA ASN A 70 -3.34 -16.15 -4.94
C ASN A 70 -3.71 -15.21 -6.09
N LEU A 71 -4.70 -14.34 -5.92
CA LEU A 71 -5.10 -13.39 -6.94
C LEU A 71 -4.01 -12.35 -7.24
N LEU A 72 -3.44 -11.74 -6.20
CA LEU A 72 -2.34 -10.78 -6.37
C LEU A 72 -1.13 -11.46 -7.05
N MET A 73 -0.84 -12.71 -6.69
CA MET A 73 0.24 -13.47 -7.32
C MET A 73 -0.05 -13.82 -8.78
N GLN A 74 -1.30 -14.09 -9.17
CA GLN A 74 -1.65 -14.23 -10.59
C GLN A 74 -1.42 -12.93 -11.36
N GLN A 75 -1.86 -11.78 -10.82
CA GLN A 75 -1.62 -10.48 -11.47
C GLN A 75 -0.12 -10.20 -11.65
N VAL A 76 0.71 -10.54 -10.66
CA VAL A 76 2.17 -10.40 -10.75
C VAL A 76 2.74 -11.33 -11.82
N LYS A 77 2.32 -12.60 -11.82
CA LYS A 77 2.73 -13.60 -12.81
C LYS A 77 2.36 -13.20 -14.24
N ASP A 78 1.18 -12.64 -14.43
CA ASP A 78 0.66 -12.21 -15.73
C ASP A 78 1.23 -10.86 -16.18
N GLY A 79 2.04 -10.19 -15.35
CA GLY A 79 2.59 -8.86 -15.64
C GLY A 79 1.55 -7.74 -15.62
N THR A 80 0.39 -7.98 -15.01
CA THR A 80 -0.74 -7.03 -14.97
C THR A 80 -0.89 -6.33 -13.61
N SER A 81 -0.08 -6.71 -12.61
CA SER A 81 -0.17 -6.11 -11.28
C SER A 81 0.21 -4.63 -11.31
N PRO A 82 -0.65 -3.73 -10.81
CA PRO A 82 -0.35 -2.30 -10.73
C PRO A 82 0.44 -1.93 -9.47
N TYR A 83 0.74 -2.90 -8.58
CA TYR A 83 1.29 -2.64 -7.25
C TYR A 83 2.80 -2.79 -7.21
N HIS A 84 3.48 -1.83 -6.59
CA HIS A 84 4.92 -1.88 -6.35
C HIS A 84 5.27 -2.65 -5.06
N PHE A 85 4.34 -2.70 -4.12
CA PHE A 85 4.50 -3.40 -2.84
C PHE A 85 3.21 -4.14 -2.46
N ILE A 86 3.36 -5.40 -2.07
CA ILE A 86 2.26 -6.27 -1.68
C ILE A 86 2.57 -6.91 -0.33
N GLU A 87 1.71 -6.68 0.67
CA GLU A 87 1.76 -7.35 1.97
C GLU A 87 0.74 -8.50 1.99
N VAL A 88 1.21 -9.70 2.32
CA VAL A 88 0.38 -10.90 2.47
C VAL A 88 0.44 -11.40 3.92
N MET A 89 -0.70 -11.38 4.60
CA MET A 89 -0.84 -11.93 5.95
C MET A 89 -1.41 -13.36 5.89
N ALA A 90 -0.76 -14.32 6.58
CA ALA A 90 -1.16 -15.73 6.53
C ALA A 90 -2.47 -16.04 7.27
N SER A 91 -2.76 -15.31 8.37
CA SER A 91 -3.98 -15.50 9.16
C SER A 91 -5.19 -14.78 8.54
N PRO A 92 -6.41 -15.33 8.62
CA PRO A 92 -7.63 -14.57 8.34
C PRO A 92 -7.64 -13.30 9.21
N ALA A 93 -7.97 -12.15 8.65
CA ALA A 93 -8.15 -10.92 9.41
C ALA A 93 -9.42 -11.04 10.30
N ASP A 94 -9.33 -11.77 11.40
CA ASP A 94 -10.37 -11.83 12.46
C ASP A 94 -10.17 -10.72 13.52
N LYS A 95 -9.25 -9.79 13.27
CA LYS A 95 -9.28 -8.49 13.91
C LYS A 95 -9.61 -7.47 12.84
N ALA A 96 -10.82 -6.94 12.94
CA ALA A 96 -11.18 -5.69 12.30
C ALA A 96 -9.99 -4.72 12.46
N ILE A 97 -9.36 -4.37 11.35
CA ILE A 97 -8.68 -3.08 11.26
C ILE A 97 -9.84 -2.09 11.36
N SER A 98 -10.20 -1.75 12.61
CA SER A 98 -11.20 -0.74 12.91
C SER A 98 -10.68 0.54 12.28
N VAL A 99 -11.31 0.93 11.18
CA VAL A 99 -11.28 2.31 10.74
C VAL A 99 -12.05 3.04 11.84
N PRO A 100 -11.41 3.89 12.66
CA PRO A 100 -12.17 4.69 13.61
C PRO A 100 -13.18 5.55 12.84
N PRO A 101 -14.35 5.84 13.43
CA PRO A 101 -15.39 6.65 12.80
C PRO A 101 -14.90 8.07 12.46
#